data_AF-A0A8T5Y3V6-F1
#
_entry.id   AF-A0A8T5Y3V6-F1
#
_cell.length_a   1.000
_cell.length_b   1.000
_cell.length_c   1.000
_cell.angle_alpha   90.00
_cell.angle_beta   90.00
_cell.angle_gamma   90.00
#
_symmetry.space_group_name_H-M   'P 1'
#
loop_
_entity.id
_entity.type
_entity.pdbx_description
1 polymer ?
#
loop_
_entity_poly.entity_id
_entity_poly.type
_entity_poly.pdbx_seq_one_letter_code
_entity_poly.pdbx_strand_id
1 'polypeptide(L)'
;MATITAQILVGSGHPNHDGIWPGHCLYLSENSRPTWILVPDALSSEERAKVTWIPTVESMLEDALLMIAIHVIKAPPIVELAQEYIQSQEQNWVVMYEDVEPENRRRLYQRCRELENNFKLVITVLRGSAIEEQLPVLTEYQMDVEVCTPSFVRLYSRWLEQTRVEGEL
;
A
#
# COMPACT_ATOMS: atom_id res chain seq x y z
N MET A 1 11.62 -17.13 0.75
CA MET A 1 10.37 -17.23 1.51
C MET A 1 9.78 -15.83 1.52
N ALA A 2 8.58 -15.61 1.00
CA ALA A 2 8.00 -14.27 0.94
C ALA A 2 7.61 -13.82 2.36
N THR A 3 7.98 -12.60 2.75
CA THR A 3 7.76 -12.08 4.11
C THR A 3 6.96 -10.81 4.00
N ILE A 4 5.98 -10.63 4.88
CA ILE A 4 5.23 -9.38 4.96
C ILE A 4 6.07 -8.37 5.73
N THR A 5 6.28 -7.22 5.13
CA THR A 5 7.16 -6.16 5.63
C THR A 5 6.43 -4.84 5.81
N ALA A 6 5.26 -4.68 5.19
CA ALA A 6 4.35 -3.57 5.47
C ALA A 6 2.88 -3.99 5.36
N GLN A 7 2.02 -3.22 6.03
CA GLN A 7 0.57 -3.34 5.99
C GLN A 7 -0.06 -1.95 5.83
N ILE A 8 -1.12 -1.84 5.05
CA ILE A 8 -1.94 -0.63 4.96
C ILE A 8 -3.39 -0.99 5.25
N LEU A 9 -3.95 -0.44 6.32
CA LEU A 9 -5.39 -0.44 6.53
C LEU A 9 -6.00 0.72 5.77
N VAL A 10 -7.09 0.44 5.03
CA VAL A 10 -7.78 1.41 4.18
C VAL A 10 -9.22 1.50 4.61
N GLY A 11 -9.68 2.70 4.94
CA GLY A 11 -11.02 2.88 5.50
C GLY A 11 -11.40 4.34 5.65
N SER A 12 -12.35 4.59 6.54
CA SER A 12 -12.77 5.94 6.92
C SER A 12 -12.29 6.27 8.34
N GLY A 13 -11.90 7.52 8.57
CA GLY A 13 -11.66 8.01 9.93
C GLY A 13 -12.95 8.08 10.73
N HIS A 14 -12.87 7.91 12.05
CA HIS A 14 -14.05 8.12 12.89
C HIS A 14 -14.44 9.62 12.87
N PRO A 15 -15.70 10.00 12.61
CA PRO A 15 -16.05 11.41 12.37
C PRO A 15 -15.77 12.38 13.54
N ASN A 16 -15.76 11.86 14.78
CA ASN A 16 -15.63 12.68 16.00
C ASN A 16 -14.42 12.30 16.88
N HIS A 17 -13.70 11.24 16.53
CA HIS A 17 -12.65 10.65 17.36
C HIS A 17 -11.54 10.13 16.47
N ASP A 18 -10.43 9.71 17.06
CA ASP A 18 -9.36 9.07 16.32
C ASP A 18 -9.68 7.60 16.00
N GLY A 19 -8.80 6.96 15.23
CA GLY A 19 -8.94 5.59 14.76
C GLY A 19 -9.50 5.49 13.34
N ILE A 20 -9.74 4.25 12.91
CA ILE A 20 -10.13 3.89 11.54
C ILE A 20 -11.25 2.85 11.57
N TRP A 21 -12.23 3.00 10.69
CA TRP A 21 -13.14 1.92 10.28
C TRP A 21 -12.56 1.28 9.00
N PRO A 22 -11.80 0.18 9.09
CA PRO A 22 -11.19 -0.42 7.92
C PRO A 22 -12.22 -1.16 7.08
N GLY A 23 -12.07 -1.09 5.77
CA GLY A 23 -12.80 -1.94 4.82
C GLY A 23 -11.89 -2.87 4.02
N HIS A 24 -10.61 -2.50 3.88
CA HIS A 24 -9.61 -3.27 3.15
C HIS A 24 -8.26 -3.23 3.84
N CYS A 25 -7.43 -4.19 3.47
CA CYS A 25 -6.05 -4.28 3.91
C CYS A 25 -5.15 -4.56 2.71
N LEU A 26 -4.03 -3.84 2.60
CA LEU A 26 -2.92 -4.19 1.72
C LEU A 26 -1.80 -4.80 2.53
N TYR A 27 -1.21 -5.86 2.01
CA TYR A 27 0.02 -6.45 2.52
C TYR A 27 1.12 -6.31 1.50
N LEU A 28 2.25 -5.75 1.91
CA LEU A 28 3.46 -5.75 1.12
C LEU A 28 4.26 -7.01 1.47
N SER A 29 4.45 -7.87 0.48
CA SER A 29 5.41 -8.95 0.57
C SER A 29 6.69 -8.59 -0.17
N GLU A 30 7.79 -8.47 0.57
CA GLU A 30 9.12 -8.22 0.01
C GLU A 30 9.96 -9.50 0.04
N ASN A 31 10.92 -9.61 -0.88
CA ASN A 31 12.06 -10.55 -0.97
C ASN A 31 12.53 -10.59 -2.44
N SER A 32 12.23 -11.64 -3.20
CA SER A 32 12.71 -11.81 -4.59
C SER A 32 11.90 -11.00 -5.61
N ARG A 33 10.58 -10.87 -5.41
CA ARG A 33 9.69 -10.06 -6.23
C ARG A 33 8.71 -9.35 -5.30
N PRO A 34 8.83 -8.03 -5.09
CA PRO A 34 7.90 -7.32 -4.23
C PRO A 34 6.48 -7.47 -4.77
N THR A 35 5.51 -7.57 -3.88
CA THR A 35 4.11 -7.76 -4.25
C THR A 35 3.20 -7.05 -3.26
N TRP A 36 2.30 -6.21 -3.76
CA TRP A 36 1.16 -5.70 -3.01
C TRP A 36 -0.03 -6.62 -3.16
N ILE A 37 -0.64 -6.98 -2.04
CA ILE A 37 -1.80 -7.87 -1.98
C ILE A 37 -2.93 -7.12 -1.29
N LEU A 38 -3.95 -6.73 -2.05
CA LEU A 38 -5.19 -6.13 -1.55
C LEU A 38 -6.21 -7.22 -1.25
N VAL A 39 -6.75 -7.21 -0.04
CA VAL A 39 -7.83 -8.09 0.40
C VAL A 39 -8.90 -7.28 1.14
N PRO A 40 -10.17 -7.77 1.18
CA PRO A 40 -11.15 -7.26 2.13
C PRO A 40 -10.60 -7.32 3.56
N ASP A 41 -10.98 -6.37 4.40
CA ASP A 41 -10.69 -6.47 5.82
C ASP A 41 -11.44 -7.67 6.44
N ALA A 42 -10.83 -8.34 7.41
CA ALA A 42 -11.41 -9.53 8.04
C ALA A 42 -12.72 -9.24 8.80
N LEU A 43 -12.96 -7.97 9.18
CA LEU A 43 -14.19 -7.51 9.80
C LEU A 43 -15.26 -7.12 8.77
N SER A 44 -14.89 -7.05 7.48
CA SER A 44 -15.84 -6.80 6.41
C SER A 44 -16.67 -8.05 6.13
N SER A 45 -17.99 -7.89 6.03
CA SER A 45 -18.91 -8.94 5.61
C SER A 45 -18.98 -9.12 4.09
N GLU A 46 -18.24 -8.29 3.33
CA GLU A 46 -18.28 -8.31 1.87
C GLU A 46 -17.20 -9.22 1.28
N GLU A 47 -17.62 -10.25 0.55
CA GLU A 47 -16.71 -11.03 -0.31
C GLU A 47 -16.26 -10.18 -1.50
N ARG A 48 -15.08 -9.57 -1.41
CA ARG A 48 -14.42 -8.91 -2.55
C ARG A 48 -13.20 -9.71 -3.00
N ALA A 49 -12.94 -9.67 -4.31
CA ALA A 49 -11.83 -10.39 -4.90
C ALA A 49 -10.47 -9.84 -4.42
N LYS A 50 -9.53 -10.74 -4.17
CA LYS A 50 -8.12 -10.40 -3.95
C LYS A 50 -7.55 -9.78 -5.22
N VAL A 51 -6.85 -8.66 -5.09
CA VAL A 51 -6.09 -8.01 -6.17
C VAL A 51 -4.61 -8.03 -5.80
N THR A 52 -3.74 -8.31 -6.78
CA THR A 52 -2.30 -8.46 -6.56
C THR A 52 -1.53 -7.64 -7.57
N TRP A 53 -0.68 -6.73 -7.09
CA TRP A 53 0.16 -5.90 -7.95
C TRP A 53 1.63 -6.19 -7.68
N ILE A 54 2.43 -6.22 -8.73
CA ILE A 54 3.89 -6.27 -8.65
C ILE A 54 4.37 -4.84 -8.90
N PRO A 55 4.73 -4.12 -7.84
CA PRO A 55 5.06 -2.71 -7.92
C PRO A 55 6.43 -2.49 -8.55
N THR A 56 6.64 -1.24 -8.95
CA THR A 56 7.96 -0.69 -9.19
C THR A 56 8.74 -0.55 -7.89
N VAL A 57 10.06 -0.63 -7.97
CA VAL A 57 10.92 -0.51 -6.78
C VAL A 57 11.00 0.95 -6.35
N GLU A 58 11.09 1.88 -7.30
CA GLU A 58 11.27 3.31 -7.04
C GLU A 58 10.02 4.02 -6.51
N SER A 59 8.83 3.52 -6.82
CA SER A 59 7.54 4.14 -6.50
C SER A 59 6.57 3.13 -5.88
N MET A 60 7.10 2.17 -5.12
CA MET A 60 6.36 1.07 -4.53
C MET A 60 5.18 1.51 -3.66
N LEU A 61 5.36 2.56 -2.85
CA LEU A 61 4.28 3.11 -2.04
C LEU A 61 3.22 3.82 -2.90
N GLU A 62 3.64 4.56 -3.93
CA GLU A 62 2.69 5.21 -4.85
C GLU A 62 1.88 4.20 -5.66
N ASP A 63 2.48 3.05 -6.02
CA ASP A 63 1.78 1.95 -6.65
C ASP A 63 0.66 1.39 -5.74
N ALA A 64 0.89 1.30 -4.43
CA ALA A 64 -0.15 0.94 -3.47
C ALA A 64 -1.25 2.00 -3.38
N LEU A 65 -0.90 3.28 -3.35
CA LEU A 65 -1.88 4.37 -3.31
C LEU A 65 -2.75 4.39 -4.57
N LEU A 66 -2.15 4.15 -5.74
CA LEU A 66 -2.86 4.00 -7.01
C LEU A 66 -3.80 2.79 -6.98
N MET A 67 -3.32 1.64 -6.49
CA MET A 67 -4.13 0.43 -6.31
C MET A 67 -5.36 0.70 -5.42
N ILE A 68 -5.18 1.45 -4.34
CA ILE A 68 -6.26 1.90 -3.43
C ILE A 68 -7.25 2.81 -4.16
N ALA A 69 -6.76 3.80 -4.92
CA ALA A 69 -7.59 4.72 -5.70
C ALA A 69 -8.49 4.01 -6.71
N ILE A 70 -7.96 2.98 -7.37
CA ILE A 70 -8.68 2.21 -8.40
C ILE A 70 -9.67 1.21 -7.78
N HIS A 71 -9.20 0.38 -6.84
CA HIS A 71 -9.96 -0.80 -6.42
C HIS A 71 -10.82 -0.57 -5.17
N VAL A 72 -10.41 0.34 -4.28
CA VAL A 72 -11.10 0.60 -3.01
C VAL A 72 -11.99 1.83 -3.13
N ILE A 73 -11.40 2.98 -3.45
CA ILE A 73 -12.11 4.25 -3.54
C ILE A 73 -12.93 4.32 -4.83
N LYS A 74 -12.41 3.68 -5.89
CA LYS A 74 -13.01 3.69 -7.23
C LYS A 74 -13.25 5.12 -7.74
N ALA A 75 -12.26 5.99 -7.53
CA ALA A 75 -12.34 7.39 -7.93
C ALA A 75 -12.51 7.46 -9.47
N PRO A 76 -13.64 7.95 -10.01
CA PRO A 76 -13.94 7.87 -11.44
C PRO A 76 -12.81 8.42 -12.34
N PRO A 77 -12.21 9.59 -12.04
CA PRO A 77 -11.13 10.13 -12.87
C PRO A 77 -9.86 9.25 -12.92
N ILE A 78 -9.60 8.46 -11.87
CA ILE A 78 -8.46 7.53 -11.84
C ILE A 78 -8.84 6.23 -12.56
N VAL A 79 -10.04 5.71 -12.33
CA VAL A 79 -10.50 4.47 -12.95
C VAL A 79 -10.54 4.60 -14.47
N GLU A 80 -11.04 5.72 -15.00
CA GLU A 80 -11.05 6.00 -16.43
C GLU A 80 -9.63 6.06 -17.02
N LEU A 81 -8.72 6.78 -16.34
CA LEU A 81 -7.33 6.91 -16.77
C LEU A 81 -6.59 5.55 -16.69
N ALA A 82 -6.87 4.76 -15.66
CA ALA A 82 -6.29 3.43 -15.48
C ALA A 82 -6.76 2.46 -16.56
N GLN A 83 -8.02 2.55 -17.03
CA GLN A 83 -8.52 1.73 -18.14
C GLN A 83 -7.79 2.02 -19.47
N GLU A 84 -7.34 3.26 -19.67
CA GLU A 84 -6.54 3.63 -20.84
C GLU A 84 -5.09 3.15 -20.71
N TYR A 85 -4.51 3.25 -19.52
CA TYR A 85 -3.07 3.15 -19.31
C TYR A 85 -2.57 1.82 -18.78
N ILE A 86 -3.41 1.01 -18.15
CA ILE A 86 -3.04 -0.30 -17.60
C ILE A 86 -3.49 -1.39 -18.58
N GLN A 87 -2.52 -2.06 -19.22
CA GLN A 87 -2.75 -3.05 -20.28
C GLN A 87 -2.62 -4.50 -19.78
N SER A 88 -3.05 -4.77 -18.54
CA SER A 88 -2.98 -6.12 -17.98
C SER A 88 -3.98 -7.08 -18.65
N GLN A 89 -3.55 -8.32 -18.87
CA GLN A 89 -4.41 -9.40 -19.36
C GLN A 89 -5.31 -10.01 -18.27
N GLU A 90 -5.02 -9.75 -16.99
CA GLU A 90 -5.76 -10.26 -15.84
C GLU A 90 -6.26 -9.11 -14.96
N GLN A 91 -7.57 -8.97 -14.78
CA GLN A 91 -8.18 -7.83 -14.07
C GLN A 91 -7.66 -7.61 -12.64
N ASN A 92 -7.19 -8.67 -11.97
CA ASN A 92 -6.76 -8.63 -10.58
C ASN A 92 -5.25 -8.84 -10.40
N TRP A 93 -4.49 -8.84 -11.49
CA TRP A 93 -3.04 -9.01 -11.47
C TRP A 93 -2.38 -7.98 -12.36
N VAL A 94 -1.54 -7.12 -11.80
CA VAL A 94 -0.84 -6.07 -12.57
C VAL A 94 0.64 -6.11 -12.26
N VAL A 95 1.47 -6.07 -13.30
CA VAL A 95 2.92 -5.93 -13.20
C VAL A 95 3.30 -4.55 -13.69
N MET A 96 3.63 -3.64 -12.76
CA MET A 96 3.76 -2.22 -13.07
C MET A 96 4.86 -1.86 -14.08
N TYR A 97 5.91 -2.68 -14.19
CA TYR A 97 6.95 -2.50 -15.21
C TYR A 97 6.56 -3.02 -16.61
N GLU A 98 5.57 -3.89 -16.71
CA GLU A 98 5.19 -4.56 -17.97
C GLU A 98 3.86 -4.00 -18.50
N ASP A 99 2.90 -3.77 -17.61
CA ASP A 99 1.52 -3.40 -17.96
C ASP A 99 1.29 -1.89 -18.03
N VAL A 100 2.25 -1.06 -17.58
CA VAL A 100 2.11 0.39 -17.50
C VAL A 100 3.40 1.11 -17.93
N GLU A 101 3.32 1.86 -19.02
CA GLU A 101 4.44 2.69 -19.50
C GLU A 101 4.85 3.74 -18.45
N PRO A 102 6.15 4.06 -18.31
CA PRO A 102 6.64 5.00 -17.30
C PRO A 102 5.99 6.39 -17.34
N GLU A 103 5.74 6.93 -18.53
CA GLU A 103 5.04 8.22 -18.72
C GLU A 103 3.61 8.16 -18.18
N ASN A 104 2.90 7.06 -18.46
CA ASN A 104 1.53 6.86 -18.02
C ASN A 104 1.44 6.66 -16.52
N ARG A 105 2.40 5.94 -15.94
CA ARG A 105 2.52 5.75 -14.49
C ARG A 105 2.69 7.08 -13.76
N ARG A 106 3.56 7.96 -14.25
CA ARG A 106 3.71 9.32 -13.70
C ARG A 106 2.41 10.13 -13.76
N ARG A 107 1.65 10.03 -14.85
CA ARG A 107 0.34 10.70 -14.99
C ARG A 107 -0.68 10.16 -13.99
N LEU A 108 -0.73 8.86 -13.80
CA LEU A 108 -1.60 8.23 -12.80
C LEU A 108 -1.28 8.71 -11.39
N TYR A 109 0.01 8.73 -11.02
CA TYR A 109 0.43 9.24 -9.71
C TYR A 109 0.05 10.70 -9.49
N GLN A 110 0.35 11.56 -10.48
CA GLN A 110 -0.02 12.98 -10.40
C GLN A 110 -1.52 13.14 -10.19
N ARG A 111 -2.34 12.41 -10.96
CA ARG A 111 -3.79 12.48 -10.82
C ARG A 111 -4.28 11.95 -9.48
N CYS A 112 -3.63 10.93 -8.92
CA CYS A 112 -3.91 10.41 -7.59
C CYS A 112 -3.60 11.42 -6.48
N ARG A 113 -2.50 12.17 -6.57
CA ARG A 113 -2.13 13.23 -5.60
C ARG A 113 -3.14 14.37 -5.56
N GLU A 114 -3.77 14.65 -6.70
CA GLU A 114 -4.84 15.66 -6.86
C GLU A 114 -6.20 15.20 -6.31
N LEU A 115 -6.35 13.96 -5.85
CA LEU A 115 -7.63 13.50 -5.30
C LEU A 115 -7.87 14.11 -3.92
N GLU A 116 -8.84 15.00 -3.83
CA GLU A 116 -9.51 15.31 -2.57
C GLU A 116 -10.36 14.12 -2.15
N ASN A 117 -10.08 13.58 -0.96
CA ASN A 117 -10.80 12.43 -0.45
C ASN A 117 -10.83 12.45 1.07
N ASN A 118 -11.79 11.72 1.64
CA ASN A 118 -12.00 11.63 3.08
C ASN A 118 -11.69 10.22 3.61
N PHE A 119 -10.85 9.45 2.90
CA PHE A 119 -10.43 8.15 3.41
C PHE A 119 -9.24 8.33 4.35
N LYS A 120 -9.08 7.37 5.25
CA LYS A 120 -7.97 7.29 6.19
C LYS A 120 -7.13 6.06 5.90
N LEU A 121 -5.81 6.23 5.94
CA LEU A 121 -4.84 5.14 5.88
C LEU A 121 -4.14 4.97 7.22
N VAL A 122 -3.91 3.72 7.62
CA VAL A 122 -2.95 3.38 8.67
C VAL A 122 -1.89 2.50 8.05
N ILE A 123 -0.67 3.01 7.95
CA ILE A 123 0.46 2.37 7.27
C ILE A 123 1.43 1.87 8.33
N THR A 124 1.51 0.55 8.50
CA THR A 124 2.52 -0.09 9.35
C THR A 124 3.69 -0.52 8.50
N VAL A 125 4.88 0.02 8.78
CA VAL A 125 6.12 -0.31 8.07
C VAL A 125 7.09 -1.00 9.01
N LEU A 126 7.37 -2.28 8.78
CA LEU A 126 8.35 -3.01 9.58
C LEU A 126 9.77 -2.63 9.16
N ARG A 127 10.72 -2.75 10.10
CA ARG A 127 12.11 -2.35 9.88
C ARG A 127 12.73 -3.06 8.66
N GLY A 128 13.37 -2.28 7.81
CA GLY A 128 14.05 -2.79 6.61
C GLY A 128 13.13 -3.03 5.41
N SER A 129 11.88 -2.56 5.47
CA SER A 129 11.00 -2.50 4.31
C SER A 129 11.46 -1.43 3.32
N ALA A 130 11.42 -1.71 2.01
CA ALA A 130 11.87 -0.75 1.00
C ALA A 130 11.00 0.52 0.94
N ILE A 131 9.76 0.47 1.44
CA ILE A 131 8.88 1.65 1.46
C ILE A 131 9.21 2.63 2.59
N GLU A 132 10.10 2.27 3.53
CA GLU A 132 10.51 3.16 4.62
C GLU A 132 11.11 4.46 4.08
N GLU A 133 11.93 4.38 3.03
CA GLU A 133 12.53 5.55 2.35
C GLU A 133 11.53 6.31 1.47
N GLN A 134 10.36 5.72 1.18
CA GLN A 134 9.34 6.28 0.30
C GLN A 134 8.22 7.01 1.06
N LEU A 135 8.18 6.89 2.39
CA LEU A 135 7.21 7.56 3.26
C LEU A 135 7.07 9.09 3.02
N PRO A 136 8.13 9.85 2.67
CA PRO A 136 7.99 11.29 2.41
C PRO A 136 6.97 11.62 1.30
N VAL A 137 6.72 10.72 0.35
CA VAL A 137 5.75 10.95 -0.74
C VAL A 137 4.33 11.16 -0.24
N LEU A 138 4.00 10.64 0.97
CA LEU A 138 2.69 10.81 1.59
C LEU A 138 2.34 12.28 1.85
N THR A 139 3.35 13.16 1.98
CA THR A 139 3.14 14.60 2.14
C THR A 139 2.53 15.28 0.90
N GLU A 140 2.57 14.60 -0.25
CA GLU A 140 2.03 15.09 -1.51
C GLU A 140 0.56 14.69 -1.73
N TYR A 141 -0.03 13.92 -0.81
CA TYR A 141 -1.41 13.44 -0.92
C TYR A 141 -2.33 14.08 0.12
N GLN A 142 -3.60 14.22 -0.26
CA GLN A 142 -4.64 14.86 0.53
C GLN A 142 -5.59 13.81 1.14
N MET A 143 -5.09 13.03 2.10
CA MET A 143 -5.88 12.07 2.88
C MET A 143 -5.42 12.05 4.34
N ASP A 144 -6.26 11.53 5.22
CA ASP A 144 -5.85 11.26 6.60
C ASP A 144 -4.90 10.06 6.62
N VAL A 145 -3.76 10.19 7.31
CA VAL A 145 -2.76 9.12 7.35
C VAL A 145 -2.10 9.01 8.73
N GLU A 146 -1.97 7.78 9.21
CA GLU A 146 -1.10 7.42 10.33
C GLU A 146 0.02 6.51 9.83
N VAL A 147 1.26 6.87 10.15
CA VAL A 147 2.44 6.06 9.82
C VAL A 147 2.99 5.46 11.10
N CYS A 148 2.92 4.12 11.19
CA CYS A 148 3.32 3.34 12.34
C CYS A 148 4.63 2.60 12.03
N THR A 149 5.71 3.00 12.70
CA THR A 149 7.00 2.31 12.63
C THR A 149 7.34 1.69 13.99
N PRO A 150 8.00 0.52 14.03
CA PRO A 150 8.36 -0.12 15.29
C PRO A 150 9.33 0.73 16.13
N SER A 151 8.84 1.23 17.27
CA SER A 151 9.69 1.87 18.29
C SER A 151 10.59 0.86 19.00
N PHE A 152 10.10 -0.38 19.18
CA PHE A 152 10.82 -1.48 19.83
C PHE A 152 10.76 -2.75 18.99
N VAL A 153 11.90 -3.44 18.87
CA VAL A 153 11.96 -4.76 18.21
C VAL A 153 12.89 -5.69 18.99
N ARG A 154 12.46 -6.95 19.13
CA ARG A 154 13.25 -8.09 19.64
C ARG A 154 13.19 -9.22 18.63
N LEU A 155 14.30 -9.47 17.92
CA LEU A 155 14.38 -10.46 16.84
C LEU A 155 15.40 -11.54 17.17
N TYR A 156 15.05 -12.80 16.92
CA TYR A 156 16.00 -13.90 16.95
C TYR A 156 16.64 -14.09 15.56
N SER A 157 17.96 -13.98 15.48
CA SER A 157 18.71 -14.29 14.26
C SER A 157 19.15 -15.74 14.27
N ARG A 158 18.60 -16.56 13.36
CA ARG A 158 19.07 -17.94 13.16
C ARG A 158 20.53 -18.01 12.68
N TRP A 159 20.98 -17.00 11.94
CA TRP A 159 22.35 -16.94 11.41
C TRP A 159 23.40 -16.67 12.47
N LEU A 160 23.02 -15.92 13.51
CA LEU A 160 23.93 -15.50 14.58
C LEU A 160 23.61 -16.22 15.91
N GLU A 161 22.62 -17.10 15.91
CA GLU A 161 22.06 -17.80 17.09
C GLU A 161 21.79 -16.90 18.30
N GLN A 162 21.47 -15.64 18.07
CA GLN A 162 21.31 -14.62 19.12
C GLN A 162 20.07 -13.76 18.92
N THR A 163 19.58 -13.20 20.03
CA THR A 163 18.50 -12.23 20.03
C THR A 163 19.07 -10.82 19.95
N ARG A 164 18.66 -10.06 18.93
CA ARG A 164 18.93 -8.63 18.78
C ARG A 164 17.76 -7.83 19.34
N VAL A 165 18.04 -6.83 20.16
CA VAL A 165 17.07 -5.90 20.74
C VAL A 165 17.43 -4.49 20.31
N GLU A 166 16.44 -3.71 19.90
CA GLU A 166 16.62 -2.34 19.45
C GLU A 166 15.40 -1.48 19.79
N GLY A 167 15.64 -0.31 20.38
CA GLY A 167 14.60 0.61 20.84
C GLY A 167 14.14 0.34 22.28
N GLU A 168 13.12 1.08 22.72
CA GLU A 168 12.60 1.08 24.10
C GLU A 168 11.05 1.08 24.09
N LEU A 169 10.43 0.53 25.15
CA LEU A 169 8.98 0.42 25.35
C LEU A 169 8.45 1.54 26.26
#